data_AF-A0A1L9NZ98-F1
#
_entry.id   AF-A0A1L9NZ98-F1
#
_cell.length_a   1.000
_cell.length_b   1.000
_cell.length_c   1.000
_cell.angle_alpha   90.00
_cell.angle_beta   90.00
_cell.angle_gamma   90.00
#
_symmetry.space_group_name_H-M   'P 1'
#
loop_
_entity.id
_entity.type
_entity.pdbx_description
1 polymer ?
#
loop_
_entity_poly.entity_id
_entity_poly.type
_entity_poly.pdbx_seq_one_letter_code
_entity_poly.pdbx_strand_id
1 'polypeptide(L)'
;MLKYYFIATTLLTAATNAHANQCDNYKYNSSPLPHLQASSVPNDELGQHLNASQYSHGIKFDIEPIEDDLWVDIVSYPPETQLAAGLFMLLQIGRLAEQDFKHLVLIENSEKVFSFDGLAIRRNGCKALWGTSAAGSPMMLLVDVMTYARDAEDNLLIPRYTGNWLTDMTIALETFNTSIAPEWIFSASE
;
A
#
# COMPACT_ATOMS: atom_id res chain seq x y z
N MET A 1 44.27 14.60 50.57
CA MET A 1 43.34 13.53 50.13
C MET A 1 42.13 14.22 49.50
N LEU A 2 42.06 14.29 48.17
CA LEU A 2 40.90 14.81 47.44
C LEU A 2 40.35 13.66 46.59
N LYS A 3 39.15 13.19 46.92
CA LYS A 3 38.44 12.14 46.15
C LYS A 3 37.55 12.84 45.12
N TYR A 4 37.89 12.69 43.84
CA TYR A 4 37.01 13.08 42.73
C TYR A 4 36.01 11.95 42.46
N TYR A 5 34.72 12.23 42.65
CA TYR A 5 33.64 11.35 42.22
C TYR A 5 33.30 11.66 40.76
N PHE A 6 33.61 10.71 39.87
CA PHE A 6 33.12 10.70 38.50
C PHE A 6 31.63 10.28 38.55
N ILE A 7 30.72 11.23 38.33
CA ILE A 7 29.30 10.90 38.09
C ILE A 7 29.14 10.83 36.57
N ALA A 8 29.15 9.61 36.03
CA ALA A 8 28.78 9.34 34.66
C ALA A 8 27.24 9.37 34.57
N THR A 9 26.70 10.50 34.14
CA THR A 9 25.27 10.64 33.83
C THR A 9 25.01 10.02 32.47
N THR A 10 24.61 8.75 32.44
CA THR A 10 24.11 8.10 31.23
C THR A 10 22.74 8.70 30.90
N LEU A 11 22.69 9.67 29.98
CA LEU A 11 21.43 10.07 29.34
C LEU A 11 20.96 8.89 28.49
N LEU A 12 20.02 8.10 29.01
CA LEU A 12 19.15 7.27 28.19
C LEU A 12 18.23 8.21 27.42
N THR A 13 18.64 8.60 26.22
CA THR A 13 17.71 9.07 25.21
C THR A 13 16.89 7.86 24.78
N ALA A 14 15.73 7.67 25.42
CA ALA A 14 14.67 6.87 24.83
C ALA A 14 14.30 7.57 23.53
N ALA A 15 14.78 7.05 22.40
CA ALA A 15 14.22 7.37 21.10
C ALA A 15 12.80 6.83 21.10
N THR A 16 11.85 7.65 21.56
CA THR A 16 10.45 7.41 21.25
C THR A 16 10.34 7.61 19.75
N ASN A 17 10.36 6.52 18.99
CA ASN A 17 9.84 6.53 17.63
C ASN A 17 8.35 6.82 17.73
N ALA A 18 8.02 8.10 17.92
CA ALA A 18 6.69 8.63 17.79
C ALA A 18 6.37 8.66 16.29
N HIS A 19 6.19 7.49 15.69
CA HIS A 19 5.43 7.37 14.45
C HIS A 19 3.96 7.56 14.84
N ALA A 20 3.59 8.82 15.09
CA ALA A 20 2.20 9.20 15.25
C ALA A 20 1.45 8.73 14.00
N ASN A 21 0.41 7.91 14.19
CA ASN A 21 -0.46 7.33 13.16
C ASN A 21 -0.53 8.23 11.91
N GLN A 22 0.16 7.84 10.83
CA GLN A 22 0.24 8.67 9.62
C GLN A 22 -1.15 8.92 9.01
N CYS A 23 -2.16 8.11 9.35
CA CYS A 23 -3.53 8.34 8.99
C CYS A 23 -4.21 9.54 9.68
N ASP A 24 -3.69 10.04 10.81
CA ASP A 24 -4.26 11.17 11.53
C ASP A 24 -4.25 12.47 10.69
N ASN A 25 -3.39 12.53 9.67
CA ASN A 25 -3.29 13.64 8.73
C ASN A 25 -4.33 13.58 7.58
N TYR A 26 -5.13 12.51 7.48
CA TYR A 26 -6.11 12.31 6.41
C TYR A 26 -7.52 12.08 6.96
N LYS A 27 -8.53 12.09 6.08
CA LYS A 27 -9.86 11.57 6.43
C LYS A 27 -9.73 10.08 6.70
N TYR A 28 -9.53 9.73 7.96
CA TYR A 28 -9.27 8.37 8.43
C TYR A 28 -10.57 7.68 8.86
N ASN A 29 -10.74 6.45 8.40
CA ASN A 29 -11.77 5.56 8.93
C ASN A 29 -11.13 4.66 9.99
N SER A 30 -11.41 4.96 11.26
CA SER A 30 -10.94 4.14 12.38
C SER A 30 -11.65 2.80 12.41
N SER A 31 -10.94 1.78 12.89
CA SER A 31 -11.50 0.46 13.09
C SER A 31 -10.91 -0.17 14.35
N PRO A 32 -11.72 -0.81 15.19
CA PRO A 32 -11.23 -1.57 16.34
C PRO A 32 -10.69 -2.95 15.93
N LEU A 33 -10.83 -3.35 14.66
CA LEU A 33 -10.39 -4.66 14.17
C LEU A 33 -8.87 -4.64 13.93
N PRO A 34 -8.09 -5.57 14.53
CA PRO A 34 -6.63 -5.54 14.43
C PRO A 34 -6.08 -5.56 13.00
N HIS A 35 -6.68 -6.36 12.10
CA HIS A 35 -6.28 -6.43 10.69
C HIS A 35 -6.63 -5.18 9.87
N LEU A 36 -7.30 -4.20 10.48
CA LEU A 36 -7.61 -2.89 9.90
C LEU A 36 -6.91 -1.78 10.70
N GLN A 37 -6.00 -2.08 11.61
CA GLN A 37 -5.25 -1.03 12.28
C GLN A 37 -4.29 -0.42 11.26
N ALA A 38 -4.37 0.88 11.06
CA ALA A 38 -3.46 1.55 10.13
C ALA A 38 -2.05 1.65 10.74
N SER A 39 -1.03 1.71 9.87
CA SER A 39 0.38 1.82 10.27
C SER A 39 0.77 0.81 11.35
N SER A 40 0.37 -0.45 11.16
CA SER A 40 0.46 -1.50 12.18
C SER A 40 1.41 -2.64 11.87
N VAL A 41 1.93 -2.67 10.63
CA VAL A 41 2.79 -3.75 10.16
C VAL A 41 4.09 -3.14 9.62
N PRO A 42 5.25 -3.50 10.18
CA PRO A 42 6.55 -3.13 9.64
C PRO A 42 6.63 -3.49 8.15
N ASN A 43 7.25 -2.62 7.35
CA ASN A 43 7.30 -2.76 5.90
C ASN A 43 7.96 -4.07 5.44
N ASP A 44 8.97 -4.54 6.17
CA ASP A 44 9.67 -5.82 5.96
C ASP A 44 8.86 -7.04 6.40
N GLU A 45 7.78 -6.86 7.18
CA GLU A 45 6.85 -7.91 7.60
C GLU A 45 5.53 -7.91 6.81
N LEU A 46 5.31 -6.92 5.94
CA LEU A 46 4.04 -6.75 5.20
C LEU A 46 3.68 -7.96 4.35
N GLY A 47 4.64 -8.49 3.59
CA GLY A 47 4.42 -9.67 2.75
C GLY A 47 3.96 -10.87 3.58
N GLN A 48 4.67 -11.15 4.68
CA GLN A 48 4.31 -12.23 5.60
C GLN A 48 2.91 -12.02 6.21
N HIS A 49 2.61 -10.79 6.65
CA HIS A 49 1.33 -10.45 7.25
C HIS A 49 0.16 -10.67 6.27
N LEU A 50 0.27 -10.15 5.05
CA LEU A 50 -0.75 -10.29 4.00
C LEU A 50 -0.91 -11.76 3.59
N ASN A 51 0.19 -12.49 3.43
CA ASN A 51 0.15 -13.91 3.08
C ASN A 51 -0.53 -14.79 4.12
N ALA A 52 -0.54 -14.37 5.40
CA ALA A 52 -1.24 -15.03 6.50
C ALA A 52 -2.70 -14.54 6.67
N SER A 53 -3.09 -13.46 6.01
CA SER A 53 -4.40 -12.83 6.17
C SER A 53 -5.48 -13.54 5.34
N GLN A 54 -6.61 -13.84 5.97
CA GLN A 54 -7.82 -14.32 5.27
C GLN A 54 -8.43 -13.26 4.33
N TYR A 55 -8.05 -11.99 4.50
CA TYR A 55 -8.58 -10.86 3.73
C TYR A 55 -7.77 -10.56 2.46
N SER A 56 -6.69 -11.30 2.22
CA SER A 56 -5.88 -11.20 1.00
C SER A 56 -6.35 -12.13 -0.11
N HIS A 57 -7.53 -12.76 0.05
CA HIS A 57 -8.16 -13.60 -0.97
C HIS A 57 -7.26 -14.73 -1.52
N GLY A 58 -6.39 -15.26 -0.65
CA GLY A 58 -5.45 -16.31 -1.03
C GLY A 58 -4.29 -15.86 -1.92
N ILE A 59 -4.26 -14.59 -2.35
CA ILE A 59 -3.16 -14.03 -3.14
C ILE A 59 -1.87 -14.08 -2.31
N LYS A 60 -0.78 -14.50 -2.93
CA LYS A 60 0.55 -14.55 -2.32
C LYS A 60 1.42 -13.45 -2.90
N PHE A 61 2.10 -12.75 -2.02
CA PHE A 61 2.97 -11.63 -2.36
C PHE A 61 4.40 -11.91 -1.92
N ASP A 62 5.33 -11.36 -2.68
CA ASP A 62 6.64 -11.01 -2.18
C ASP A 62 6.70 -9.48 -2.06
N ILE A 63 7.06 -8.97 -0.89
CA ILE A 63 7.11 -7.53 -0.62
C ILE A 63 8.44 -7.21 0.03
N GLU A 64 9.22 -6.37 -0.63
CA GLU A 64 10.54 -5.96 -0.17
C GLU A 64 10.64 -4.44 -0.13
N PRO A 65 11.04 -3.84 1.01
CA PRO A 65 11.42 -2.44 1.05
C PRO A 65 12.80 -2.26 0.41
N ILE A 66 12.88 -1.45 -0.65
CA ILE A 66 14.13 -1.11 -1.33
C ILE A 66 14.29 0.40 -1.31
N GLU A 67 15.31 0.88 -0.59
CA GLU A 67 15.51 2.31 -0.32
C GLU A 67 14.24 2.96 0.27
N ASP A 68 13.63 3.89 -0.44
CA ASP A 68 12.40 4.57 -0.05
C ASP A 68 11.14 3.94 -0.68
N ASP A 69 11.25 2.85 -1.43
CA ASP A 69 10.15 2.24 -2.18
C ASP A 69 9.72 0.88 -1.59
N LEU A 70 8.45 0.53 -1.77
CA LEU A 70 7.92 -0.81 -1.50
C LEU A 70 7.74 -1.56 -2.82
N TRP A 71 8.55 -2.58 -3.04
CA TRP A 71 8.48 -3.43 -4.22
C TRP A 71 7.54 -4.60 -3.93
N VAL A 72 6.59 -4.83 -4.83
CA VAL A 72 5.49 -5.77 -4.65
C VAL A 72 5.36 -6.67 -5.87
N ASP A 73 5.62 -7.95 -5.66
CA ASP A 73 5.38 -9.02 -6.63
C ASP A 73 4.17 -9.86 -6.21
N ILE A 74 3.43 -10.40 -7.18
CA ILE A 74 2.43 -11.42 -6.93
C ILE A 74 3.05 -12.78 -7.26
N VAL A 75 3.28 -13.58 -6.23
CA VAL A 75 3.86 -14.93 -6.38
C VAL A 75 2.79 -15.96 -6.79
N SER A 76 1.54 -15.73 -6.39
CA SER A 76 0.44 -16.62 -6.76
C SER A 76 -0.89 -15.89 -6.69
N TYR A 77 -1.68 -16.01 -7.75
CA TYR A 77 -3.02 -15.44 -7.84
C TYR A 77 -4.07 -16.54 -8.10
N PRO A 78 -4.91 -16.90 -7.11
CA PRO A 78 -5.88 -17.97 -7.29
C PRO A 78 -6.90 -17.66 -8.40
N PRO A 79 -7.26 -18.64 -9.24
CA PRO A 79 -8.15 -18.42 -10.40
C PRO A 79 -9.58 -18.02 -10.01
N GLU A 80 -10.03 -18.37 -8.80
CA GLU A 80 -11.31 -17.94 -8.24
C GLU A 80 -11.30 -16.51 -7.69
N THR A 81 -10.12 -15.91 -7.55
CA THR A 81 -9.96 -14.58 -6.96
C THR A 81 -10.33 -13.51 -7.98
N GLN A 82 -11.35 -12.71 -7.63
CA GLN A 82 -11.82 -11.65 -8.51
C GLN A 82 -10.74 -10.60 -8.73
N LEU A 83 -10.60 -10.11 -9.97
CA LEU A 83 -9.59 -9.11 -10.33
C LEU A 83 -9.61 -7.86 -9.43
N ALA A 84 -10.79 -7.46 -8.93
CA ALA A 84 -10.94 -6.38 -7.98
C ALA A 84 -10.12 -6.59 -6.69
N ALA A 85 -9.86 -7.83 -6.27
CA ALA A 85 -9.02 -8.13 -5.12
C ALA A 85 -7.59 -7.60 -5.29
N GLY A 86 -6.99 -7.73 -6.48
CA GLY A 86 -5.67 -7.14 -6.76
C GLY A 86 -5.65 -5.62 -6.59
N LEU A 87 -6.69 -4.93 -7.04
CA LEU A 87 -6.88 -3.50 -6.77
C LEU A 87 -6.95 -3.20 -5.28
N PHE A 88 -7.77 -3.97 -4.55
CA PHE A 88 -7.95 -3.80 -3.11
C PHE A 88 -6.66 -3.94 -2.32
N MET A 89 -5.75 -4.81 -2.77
CA MET A 89 -4.47 -5.05 -2.11
C MET A 89 -3.59 -3.81 -2.05
N LEU A 90 -3.61 -2.95 -3.08
CA LEU A 90 -2.90 -1.67 -3.06
C LEU A 90 -3.34 -0.80 -1.88
N LEU A 91 -4.65 -0.78 -1.59
CA LEU A 91 -5.21 -0.06 -0.46
C LEU A 91 -4.91 -0.74 0.88
N GLN A 92 -4.85 -2.07 0.91
CA GLN A 92 -4.47 -2.82 2.11
C GLN A 92 -3.01 -2.50 2.50
N ILE A 93 -2.09 -2.55 1.54
CA ILE A 93 -0.67 -2.21 1.75
C ILE A 93 -0.56 -0.77 2.26
N GLY A 94 -1.21 0.19 1.58
CA GLY A 94 -1.19 1.59 2.00
C GLY A 94 -1.76 1.85 3.39
N ARG A 95 -2.72 1.03 3.85
CA ARG A 95 -3.26 1.14 5.20
C ARG A 95 -2.31 0.56 6.24
N LEU A 96 -1.78 -0.64 5.99
CA LEU A 96 -1.10 -1.46 7.00
C LEU A 96 0.35 -1.05 7.21
N ALA A 97 1.03 -0.62 6.14
CA ALA A 97 2.44 -0.26 6.16
C ALA A 97 2.75 0.75 7.27
N GLU A 98 3.69 0.45 8.15
CA GLU A 98 4.08 1.31 9.27
C GLU A 98 4.97 2.47 8.81
N GLN A 99 6.01 2.20 8.01
CA GLN A 99 6.99 3.21 7.60
C GLN A 99 6.64 3.86 6.26
N ASP A 100 6.84 5.18 6.15
CA ASP A 100 6.61 5.89 4.89
C ASP A 100 7.42 5.29 3.73
N PHE A 101 6.85 5.36 2.54
CA PHE A 101 7.49 4.97 1.30
C PHE A 101 7.11 5.98 0.21
N LYS A 102 8.04 6.26 -0.68
CA LYS A 102 7.90 7.21 -1.77
C LYS A 102 7.05 6.63 -2.88
N HIS A 103 7.29 5.37 -3.26
CA HIS A 103 6.46 4.67 -4.23
C HIS A 103 6.09 3.27 -3.77
N LEU A 104 4.90 2.82 -4.20
CA LEU A 104 4.58 1.41 -4.26
C LEU A 104 4.86 0.95 -5.69
N VAL A 105 5.84 0.09 -5.85
CA VAL A 105 6.36 -0.39 -7.12
C VAL A 105 5.82 -1.79 -7.37
N LEU A 106 5.12 -1.97 -8.49
CA LEU A 106 4.70 -3.28 -8.95
C LEU A 106 5.82 -3.85 -9.82
N ILE A 107 6.20 -5.09 -9.54
CA ILE A 107 7.27 -5.76 -10.26
C ILE A 107 6.79 -7.06 -10.90
N GLU A 108 7.52 -7.47 -11.93
CA GLU A 108 7.41 -8.75 -12.61
C GLU A 108 8.83 -9.17 -12.98
N ASN A 109 9.23 -10.41 -12.66
CA ASN A 109 10.60 -10.91 -12.91
C ASN A 109 11.72 -9.98 -12.37
N SER A 110 11.52 -9.39 -11.19
CA SER A 110 12.45 -8.41 -10.58
C SER A 110 12.61 -7.08 -11.33
N GLU A 111 11.76 -6.80 -12.33
CA GLU A 111 11.74 -5.52 -13.05
C GLU A 111 10.50 -4.73 -12.67
N LYS A 112 10.65 -3.41 -12.53
CA LYS A 112 9.53 -2.49 -12.36
C LYS A 112 8.64 -2.53 -13.61
N VAL A 113 7.36 -2.83 -13.42
CA VAL A 113 6.33 -2.69 -14.47
C VAL A 113 5.48 -1.44 -14.24
N PHE A 114 5.13 -1.15 -12.98
CA PHE A 114 4.36 0.03 -12.63
C PHE A 114 4.81 0.64 -11.31
N SER A 115 4.40 1.89 -11.06
CA SER A 115 4.54 2.50 -9.75
C SER A 115 3.38 3.43 -9.43
N PHE A 116 3.13 3.58 -8.13
CA PHE A 116 2.13 4.49 -7.58
C PHE A 116 2.78 5.40 -6.55
N ASP A 117 2.29 6.63 -6.46
CA ASP A 117 2.69 7.58 -5.41
C ASP A 117 2.32 7.02 -4.03
N GLY A 118 3.34 6.87 -3.16
CA GLY A 118 3.17 6.23 -1.86
C GLY A 118 2.29 7.04 -0.91
N LEU A 119 2.33 8.36 -1.00
CA LEU A 119 1.46 9.26 -0.27
C LEU A 119 -0.01 9.08 -0.67
N ALA A 120 -0.30 8.97 -1.97
CA ALA A 120 -1.64 8.71 -2.49
C ALA A 120 -2.16 7.34 -2.06
N ILE A 121 -1.32 6.30 -2.12
CA ILE A 121 -1.63 4.95 -1.65
C ILE A 121 -1.98 4.98 -0.16
N ARG A 122 -1.16 5.61 0.69
CA ARG A 122 -1.40 5.73 2.13
C ARG A 122 -2.68 6.49 2.45
N ARG A 123 -2.84 7.68 1.87
CA ARG A 123 -4.03 8.53 2.04
C ARG A 123 -5.32 7.77 1.73
N ASN A 124 -5.30 6.94 0.70
CA ASN A 124 -6.48 6.16 0.30
C ASN A 124 -6.63 4.86 1.10
N GLY A 125 -5.54 4.19 1.47
CA GLY A 125 -5.57 3.07 2.42
C GLY A 125 -6.15 3.46 3.79
N CYS A 126 -5.83 4.65 4.31
CA CYS A 126 -6.41 5.19 5.54
C CYS A 126 -7.94 5.34 5.51
N LYS A 127 -8.51 5.55 4.31
CA LYS A 127 -9.96 5.62 4.09
C LYS A 127 -10.58 4.24 3.84
N ALA A 128 -9.80 3.28 3.38
CA ALA A 128 -10.27 1.96 3.03
C ALA A 128 -10.53 1.11 4.30
N LEU A 129 -11.69 0.46 4.34
CA LEU A 129 -11.99 -0.62 5.27
C LEU A 129 -12.49 -1.80 4.43
N TRP A 130 -12.10 -3.02 4.79
CA TRP A 130 -12.56 -4.25 4.14
C TRP A 130 -13.17 -5.18 5.17
N GLY A 131 -14.02 -6.11 4.70
CA GLY A 131 -14.74 -7.03 5.60
C GLY A 131 -15.75 -6.35 6.53
N THR A 132 -16.15 -5.10 6.26
CA THR A 132 -17.16 -4.36 7.04
C THR A 132 -18.21 -3.73 6.13
N SER A 133 -19.40 -3.44 6.66
CA SER A 133 -20.50 -2.77 5.95
C SER A 133 -20.36 -1.23 5.87
N ALA A 134 -19.33 -0.65 6.50
CA ALA A 134 -19.17 0.79 6.68
C ALA A 134 -18.20 1.45 5.68
N ALA A 135 -17.67 0.70 4.71
CA ALA A 135 -16.68 1.23 3.79
C ALA A 135 -17.31 2.19 2.77
N GLY A 136 -16.70 3.37 2.60
CA GLY A 136 -16.91 4.17 1.39
C GLY A 136 -16.54 3.35 0.15
N SER A 137 -17.14 3.65 -1.01
CA SER A 137 -16.93 2.87 -2.24
C SER A 137 -15.42 2.76 -2.52
N PRO A 138 -14.83 1.56 -2.39
CA PRO A 138 -13.40 1.39 -2.58
C PRO A 138 -12.96 1.76 -3.99
N MET A 139 -13.88 1.65 -4.95
CA MET A 139 -13.69 2.11 -6.32
C MET A 139 -13.30 3.59 -6.40
N MET A 140 -13.87 4.45 -5.53
CA MET A 140 -13.47 5.87 -5.48
C MET A 140 -12.04 6.07 -5.02
N LEU A 141 -11.60 5.26 -4.08
CA LEU A 141 -10.24 5.32 -3.54
C LEU A 141 -9.23 4.85 -4.59
N LEU A 142 -9.60 3.82 -5.36
CA LEU A 142 -8.81 3.29 -6.45
C LEU A 142 -8.67 4.28 -7.61
N VAL A 143 -9.77 4.92 -8.00
CA VAL A 143 -9.73 5.99 -9.02
C VAL A 143 -8.75 7.10 -8.59
N ASP A 144 -8.81 7.56 -7.33
CA ASP A 144 -7.83 8.55 -6.84
C ASP A 144 -6.37 8.04 -6.90
N VAL A 145 -6.13 6.78 -6.53
CA VAL A 145 -4.79 6.16 -6.63
C VAL A 145 -4.30 6.09 -8.08
N MET A 146 -5.17 5.70 -9.01
CA MET A 146 -4.83 5.52 -10.42
C MET A 146 -4.38 6.83 -11.09
N THR A 147 -4.78 8.00 -10.58
CA THR A 147 -4.27 9.30 -11.08
C THR A 147 -2.76 9.47 -11.00
N TYR A 148 -2.12 8.69 -10.12
CA TYR A 148 -0.68 8.72 -9.89
C TYR A 148 0.02 7.47 -10.40
N ALA A 149 -0.69 6.59 -11.11
CA ALA A 149 -0.12 5.37 -11.66
C ALA A 149 0.80 5.69 -12.83
N ARG A 150 2.00 5.09 -12.81
CA ARG A 150 3.04 5.30 -13.82
C ARG A 150 3.56 3.97 -14.36
N ASP A 151 3.98 3.97 -15.62
CA ASP A 151 4.68 2.85 -16.25
C ASP A 151 6.15 2.73 -15.75
N ALA A 152 6.87 1.77 -16.33
CA ALA A 152 8.28 1.53 -16.05
C ALA A 152 9.14 2.78 -16.31
N GLU A 153 8.87 3.48 -17.41
CA GLU A 153 9.54 4.71 -17.85
C GLU A 153 9.07 6.00 -17.13
N ASP A 154 8.22 5.88 -16.11
CA ASP A 154 7.71 6.97 -15.28
C ASP A 154 6.68 7.89 -15.96
N ASN A 155 6.12 7.48 -17.10
CA ASN A 155 5.00 8.18 -17.73
C ASN A 155 3.70 7.86 -17.00
N LEU A 156 2.79 8.85 -16.93
CA LEU A 156 1.45 8.62 -16.40
C LEU A 156 0.68 7.65 -17.30
N LEU A 157 0.09 6.62 -16.68
CA LEU A 157 -0.74 5.64 -17.40
C LEU A 157 -2.07 6.21 -17.88
N ILE A 158 -2.59 7.22 -17.18
CA ILE A 158 -3.86 7.84 -17.50
C ILE A 158 -3.71 9.36 -17.67
N PRO A 159 -4.52 9.98 -18.56
CA PRO A 159 -4.58 11.42 -18.65
C PRO A 159 -5.08 12.01 -17.33
N ARG A 160 -4.77 13.29 -17.10
CA ARG A 160 -5.31 14.02 -15.96
C ARG A 160 -6.83 13.99 -15.98
N TYR A 161 -7.43 13.74 -14.83
CA TYR A 161 -8.87 13.65 -14.68
C TYR A 161 -9.59 14.92 -15.09
N THR A 162 -10.74 14.68 -15.72
CA THR A 162 -11.59 15.73 -16.29
C THR A 162 -12.51 16.33 -15.22
N GLY A 163 -12.63 15.67 -14.07
CA GLY A 163 -13.60 16.00 -13.02
C GLY A 163 -14.98 15.38 -13.27
N ASN A 164 -15.15 14.64 -14.37
CA ASN A 164 -16.34 13.83 -14.60
C ASN A 164 -16.11 12.43 -14.02
N TRP A 165 -16.71 12.19 -12.87
CA TRP A 165 -16.59 10.95 -12.11
C TRP A 165 -16.80 9.68 -12.95
N LEU A 166 -17.84 9.60 -13.77
CA LEU A 166 -18.12 8.38 -14.54
C LEU A 166 -17.06 8.14 -15.61
N THR A 167 -16.59 9.20 -16.25
CA THR A 167 -15.52 9.13 -17.26
C THR A 167 -14.20 8.74 -16.60
N ASP A 168 -13.83 9.41 -15.52
CA ASP A 168 -12.56 9.18 -14.82
C ASP A 168 -12.51 7.76 -14.22
N MET A 169 -13.64 7.26 -13.70
CA MET A 169 -13.78 5.87 -13.24
C MET A 169 -13.65 4.86 -14.38
N THR A 170 -14.26 5.13 -15.53
CA THR A 170 -14.18 4.26 -16.71
C THR A 170 -12.73 4.14 -17.19
N ILE A 171 -12.02 5.27 -17.29
CA ILE A 171 -10.61 5.31 -17.70
C ILE A 171 -9.74 4.51 -16.71
N ALA A 172 -9.90 4.76 -15.40
CA ALA A 172 -9.12 4.06 -14.37
C ALA A 172 -9.31 2.54 -14.44
N LEU A 173 -10.56 2.09 -14.57
CA LEU A 173 -10.90 0.68 -14.66
C LEU A 173 -10.41 0.04 -15.97
N GLU A 174 -10.55 0.74 -17.09
CA GLU A 174 -10.06 0.27 -18.38
C GLU A 174 -8.54 0.13 -18.36
N THR A 175 -7.80 1.14 -17.90
CA THR A 175 -6.34 1.07 -17.76
C THR A 175 -5.91 -0.05 -16.82
N PHE A 176 -6.59 -0.22 -15.69
CA PHE A 176 -6.26 -1.33 -14.80
C PHE A 176 -6.48 -2.69 -15.50
N ASN A 177 -7.63 -2.89 -16.13
CA ASN A 177 -7.99 -4.17 -16.73
C ASN A 177 -7.18 -4.51 -18.00
N THR A 178 -6.70 -3.50 -18.72
CA THR A 178 -6.03 -3.66 -20.02
C THR A 178 -4.52 -3.52 -19.98
N SER A 179 -3.97 -2.88 -18.94
CA SER A 179 -2.52 -2.69 -18.79
C SER A 179 -2.00 -3.32 -17.50
N ILE A 180 -2.48 -2.88 -16.33
CA ILE A 180 -1.90 -3.29 -15.05
C ILE A 180 -2.18 -4.77 -14.75
N ALA A 181 -3.43 -5.19 -14.86
CA ALA A 181 -3.84 -6.56 -14.54
C ALA A 181 -3.16 -7.61 -15.42
N PRO A 182 -3.08 -7.45 -16.75
CA PRO A 182 -2.35 -8.39 -17.59
C PRO A 182 -0.88 -8.55 -17.24
N GLU A 183 -0.18 -7.45 -16.96
CA GLU A 183 1.27 -7.46 -16.75
C GLU A 183 1.69 -7.81 -15.32
N TRP A 184 0.84 -7.58 -14.32
CA TRP A 184 1.18 -7.81 -12.91
C TRP A 184 0.38 -8.94 -12.25
N ILE A 185 -0.90 -9.13 -12.60
CA ILE A 185 -1.77 -10.12 -11.96
C ILE A 185 -1.82 -11.41 -12.77
N PHE A 186 -2.04 -11.30 -14.08
CA PHE A 186 -2.17 -12.47 -14.94
C PHE A 186 -0.83 -13.11 -15.28
N SER A 187 0.28 -12.39 -15.16
CA SER A 187 1.63 -12.97 -15.19
C SER A 187 1.83 -14.01 -14.08
N ALA A 188 1.22 -13.78 -12.91
CA ALA A 188 1.28 -14.65 -11.73
C ALA A 188 0.18 -15.73 -11.68
N SER A 189 -0.68 -15.80 -12.69
CA SER A 189 -1.77 -16.77 -12.82
C SER A 189 -1.32 -17.96 -13.67
N GLU A 190 -0.43 -18.80 -13.14
CA GLU A 190 -0.04 -20.10 -13.74
C GLU A 190 -0.83 -21.28 -13.14
#